data_AF-A0A0T6A6J4-F1
#
_entry.id   AF-A0A0T6A6J4-F1
#
_cell.length_a   1.000
_cell.length_b   1.000
_cell.length_c   1.000
_cell.angle_alpha   90.00
_cell.angle_beta   90.00
_cell.angle_gamma   90.00
#
_symmetry.space_group_name_H-M   'P 1'
#
loop_
_entity.id
_entity.type
_entity.pdbx_description
1 polymer ?
#
loop_
_entity_poly.entity_id
_entity_poly.type
_entity_poly.pdbx_seq_one_letter_code
_entity_poly.pdbx_strand_id
1 'polypeptide(L)'
;MADPRRGVDLCAAVAWGIIAFGAPALAAEKGDAARGQALYVEYCSQCHGGRGEGWGWGEKIPPPPVPIPDLSNAEHMRQLSDQYLFEIIKEGGEAVGKTRLMPAAGRVMNDGAIWDVIAYLRSLSRRVEAPRKQER
;
A
#
# COMPACT_ATOMS: atom_id res chain seq x y z
N MET A 1 86.88 11.70 -8.18
CA MET A 1 85.88 11.46 -7.13
C MET A 1 84.55 11.23 -7.87
N ALA A 2 84.26 10.00 -8.35
CA ALA A 2 83.45 8.95 -7.68
C ALA A 2 82.06 9.47 -7.27
N ASP A 3 80.89 8.93 -7.65
CA ASP A 3 80.42 7.76 -8.40
C ASP A 3 78.93 8.01 -8.77
N PRO A 4 78.37 7.51 -9.89
CA PRO A 4 76.99 7.67 -10.32
C PRO A 4 76.05 6.57 -9.75
N ARG A 5 74.76 6.64 -10.14
CA ARG A 5 73.70 5.59 -10.05
C ARG A 5 72.94 5.46 -8.73
N ARG A 6 71.65 5.84 -8.79
CA ARG A 6 70.44 5.07 -8.38
C ARG A 6 69.25 5.72 -9.14
N GLY A 7 68.48 5.14 -10.06
CA GLY A 7 68.17 3.74 -10.38
C GLY A 7 67.49 3.08 -9.19
N VAL A 8 66.26 2.56 -9.21
CA VAL A 8 65.18 2.39 -10.17
C VAL A 8 63.89 2.28 -9.30
N ASP A 9 62.74 2.14 -9.92
CA ASP A 9 61.68 1.18 -9.55
C ASP A 9 60.31 1.75 -9.17
N LEU A 10 59.39 1.51 -10.12
CA LEU A 10 57.95 1.47 -9.95
C LEU A 10 57.57 0.67 -8.69
N CYS A 11 56.65 1.21 -7.90
CA CYS A 11 55.72 0.39 -7.12
C CYS A 11 54.32 0.92 -7.35
N ALA A 12 53.58 0.18 -8.19
CA ALA A 12 52.14 0.24 -8.27
C ALA A 12 51.54 0.01 -6.86
N ALA A 13 50.53 0.80 -6.49
CA ALA A 13 49.64 0.39 -5.42
C ALA A 13 48.25 1.04 -5.55
N VAL A 14 47.37 0.22 -6.12
CA VAL A 14 45.97 0.04 -5.72
C VAL A 14 45.05 1.24 -5.91
N ALA A 15 44.38 1.28 -7.06
CA ALA A 15 43.06 1.90 -7.15
C ALA A 15 42.13 1.15 -6.19
N TRP A 16 41.77 1.79 -5.08
CA TRP A 16 40.74 1.27 -4.18
C TRP A 16 39.42 1.32 -4.94
N GLY A 17 39.00 0.16 -5.44
CA GLY A 17 37.71 -0.02 -6.07
C GLY A 17 36.62 0.50 -5.13
N ILE A 18 35.86 1.48 -5.60
CA ILE A 18 34.59 1.82 -5.00
C ILE A 18 33.70 0.60 -5.24
N ILE A 19 33.64 -0.29 -4.26
CA ILE A 19 32.58 -1.29 -4.19
C ILE A 19 31.33 -0.47 -3.90
N ALA A 20 30.62 -0.08 -4.96
CA ALA A 20 29.26 0.40 -4.84
C ALA A 20 28.41 -0.78 -4.35
N PHE A 21 28.29 -0.90 -3.02
CA PHE A 21 27.25 -1.70 -2.39
C PHE A 21 25.92 -1.10 -2.85
N GLY A 22 25.33 -1.67 -3.89
CA GLY A 22 23.99 -1.33 -4.32
C GLY A 22 23.07 -1.53 -3.14
N ALA A 23 22.57 -0.44 -2.57
CA ALA A 23 21.52 -0.50 -1.58
C ALA A 23 20.37 -1.33 -2.19
N PRO A 24 19.78 -2.29 -1.47
CA PRO A 24 18.59 -2.95 -1.96
C PRO A 24 17.57 -1.84 -2.20
N ALA A 25 17.10 -1.72 -3.45
CA ALA A 25 15.95 -0.90 -3.74
C ALA A 25 14.81 -1.45 -2.90
N LEU A 26 14.52 -0.78 -1.77
CA LEU A 26 13.27 -0.97 -1.05
C LEU A 26 12.19 -0.85 -2.10
N ALA A 27 11.49 -1.95 -2.38
CA ALA A 27 10.41 -1.98 -3.33
C ALA A 27 9.48 -0.80 -2.98
N ALA A 28 9.36 0.16 -3.90
CA ALA A 28 8.48 1.29 -3.69
C ALA A 28 7.08 0.72 -3.42
N GLU A 29 6.55 0.94 -2.22
CA GLU A 29 5.15 0.68 -1.90
C GLU A 29 4.33 1.39 -2.99
N LYS A 30 3.44 0.66 -3.67
CA LYS A 30 2.72 1.18 -4.86
C LYS A 30 1.89 2.43 -4.58
N GLY A 31 1.68 2.80 -3.33
CA GLY A 31 1.01 4.01 -2.90
C GLY A 31 1.41 4.44 -1.48
N ASP A 32 0.92 5.61 -1.08
CA ASP A 32 1.09 6.20 0.25
C ASP A 32 -0.16 6.00 1.09
N ALA A 33 -0.02 5.22 2.17
CA ALA A 33 -1.13 4.88 3.05
C ALA A 33 -1.73 6.09 3.79
N ALA A 34 -0.96 7.16 4.04
CA ALA A 34 -1.48 8.36 4.71
C ALA A 34 -2.37 9.17 3.76
N ARG A 35 -1.95 9.34 2.50
CA ARG A 35 -2.81 9.93 1.46
C ARG A 35 -4.03 9.06 1.19
N GLY A 36 -3.84 7.74 1.14
CA GLY A 36 -4.90 6.76 0.97
C GLY A 36 -5.97 6.82 2.06
N GLN A 37 -5.56 7.06 3.31
CA GLN A 37 -6.49 7.21 4.42
C GLN A 37 -7.43 8.41 4.20
N ALA A 38 -6.89 9.56 3.79
CA ALA A 38 -7.69 10.75 3.53
C ALA A 38 -8.71 10.51 2.41
N LEU A 39 -8.27 9.92 1.30
CA LEU A 39 -9.13 9.56 0.18
C LEU A 39 -10.21 8.54 0.57
N TYR A 40 -9.83 7.53 1.36
CA TYR A 40 -10.75 6.53 1.86
C TYR A 40 -11.85 7.14 2.75
N VAL A 41 -11.48 8.06 3.65
CA VAL A 41 -12.43 8.75 4.53
C VAL A 41 -13.42 9.56 3.70
N GLU A 42 -12.95 10.27 2.68
CA GLU A 42 -13.79 11.11 1.81
C GLU A 42 -14.76 10.27 0.95
N TYR A 43 -14.26 9.23 0.29
CA TYR A 43 -15.00 8.55 -0.78
C TYR A 43 -15.58 7.18 -0.40
N CYS A 44 -15.07 6.52 0.64
CA CYS A 44 -15.37 5.10 0.90
C CYS A 44 -16.05 4.88 2.26
N SER A 45 -15.73 5.69 3.26
CA SER A 45 -16.11 5.44 4.66
C SER A 45 -17.61 5.43 4.92
N GLN A 46 -18.38 6.18 4.12
CA GLN A 46 -19.85 6.25 4.23
C GLN A 46 -20.53 4.88 4.12
N CYS A 47 -19.95 3.97 3.33
CA CYS A 47 -20.47 2.61 3.16
C CYS A 47 -19.61 1.57 3.88
N HIS A 48 -18.29 1.74 3.87
CA HIS A 48 -17.34 0.73 4.37
C HIS A 48 -16.88 0.93 5.83
N GLY A 49 -17.37 1.96 6.52
CA GLY A 49 -16.95 2.31 7.88
C GLY A 49 -15.70 3.18 7.91
N GLY A 50 -15.45 3.88 9.02
CA GLY A 50 -14.35 4.84 9.14
C GLY A 50 -12.95 4.20 8.99
N ARG A 51 -12.83 2.91 9.33
CA ARG A 51 -11.57 2.15 9.21
C ARG A 51 -11.79 0.82 8.51
N GLY A 52 -12.73 0.77 7.56
CA GLY A 52 -12.91 -0.42 6.74
C GLY A 52 -13.69 -1.54 7.40
N GLU A 53 -14.34 -1.31 8.52
CA GLU A 53 -14.89 -2.41 9.30
C GLU A 53 -16.30 -2.84 8.86
N GLY A 54 -16.70 -2.43 7.65
CA GLY A 54 -17.86 -2.93 6.93
C GLY A 54 -19.15 -2.21 7.29
N TRP A 55 -20.29 -2.82 6.93
CA TRP A 55 -21.59 -2.27 7.31
C TRP A 55 -21.82 -2.39 8.82
N GLY A 56 -22.43 -1.36 9.42
CA GLY A 56 -22.90 -1.42 10.81
C GLY A 56 -22.04 -0.69 11.84
N TRP A 57 -21.21 0.28 11.42
CA TRP A 57 -20.55 1.20 12.35
C TRP A 57 -21.56 2.12 13.03
N GLY A 58 -22.05 1.70 14.21
CA GLY A 58 -22.61 2.60 15.21
C GLY A 58 -24.11 2.94 15.13
N GLU A 59 -24.99 1.95 14.92
CA GLU A 59 -26.45 1.94 15.28
C GLU A 59 -27.45 1.70 14.12
N LYS A 60 -28.43 0.82 14.39
CA LYS A 60 -29.85 0.81 13.96
C LYS A 60 -30.26 1.07 12.49
N ILE A 61 -29.39 0.89 11.50
CA ILE A 61 -29.81 0.94 10.09
C ILE A 61 -29.95 -0.49 9.53
N PRO A 62 -31.08 -0.85 8.87
CA PRO A 62 -31.24 -2.13 8.21
C PRO A 62 -30.05 -2.42 7.28
N PRO A 63 -29.57 -3.67 7.22
CA PRO A 63 -28.47 -4.01 6.34
C PRO A 63 -28.80 -3.59 4.90
N PRO A 64 -27.84 -3.05 4.14
CA PRO A 64 -28.01 -2.83 2.72
C PRO A 64 -28.39 -4.15 2.07
N PRO A 65 -29.06 -4.10 0.90
CA PRO A 65 -29.45 -5.32 0.18
C PRO A 65 -28.25 -6.17 -0.26
N VAL A 66 -27.03 -5.68 -0.02
CA VAL A 66 -25.77 -6.31 -0.40
C VAL A 66 -24.81 -6.26 0.79
N PRO A 67 -24.09 -7.35 1.11
CA PRO A 67 -23.13 -7.34 2.20
C PRO A 67 -21.96 -6.40 1.86
N ILE A 68 -21.57 -5.56 2.82
CA ILE A 68 -20.36 -4.75 2.74
C ILE A 68 -19.28 -5.42 3.57
N PRO A 69 -18.16 -5.86 2.97
CA PRO A 69 -17.14 -6.65 3.66
C PRO A 69 -16.39 -5.82 4.71
N ASP A 70 -15.92 -6.50 5.74
CA ASP A 70 -14.92 -5.98 6.68
C ASP A 70 -13.54 -6.00 6.01
N LEU A 71 -13.14 -4.84 5.49
CA LEU A 71 -11.84 -4.56 4.89
C LEU A 71 -10.71 -4.48 5.95
N SER A 72 -11.03 -4.48 7.24
CA SER A 72 -10.03 -4.59 8.31
C SER A 72 -9.67 -6.04 8.64
N ASN A 73 -10.46 -7.01 8.19
CA ASN A 73 -10.20 -8.44 8.37
C ASN A 73 -8.97 -8.86 7.56
N ALA A 74 -7.87 -9.14 8.27
CA ALA A 74 -6.59 -9.44 7.65
C ALA A 74 -6.60 -10.73 6.80
N GLU A 75 -7.30 -11.77 7.25
CA GLU A 75 -7.40 -13.02 6.50
C GLU A 75 -8.17 -12.82 5.20
N HIS A 76 -9.30 -12.13 5.25
CA HIS A 76 -10.07 -11.80 4.05
C HIS A 76 -9.25 -10.97 3.06
N MET A 77 -8.58 -9.91 3.55
CA MET A 77 -7.79 -9.03 2.68
C MET A 77 -6.59 -9.75 2.05
N ARG A 78 -5.96 -10.72 2.72
CA ARG A 78 -4.86 -11.51 2.15
C ARG A 78 -5.27 -12.33 0.92
N GLN A 79 -6.54 -12.72 0.83
CA GLN A 79 -7.06 -13.49 -0.30
C GLN A 79 -7.34 -12.62 -1.54
N LEU A 80 -7.42 -11.30 -1.38
CA LEU A 80 -7.67 -10.37 -2.47
C LEU A 80 -6.35 -9.90 -3.06
N SER A 81 -6.18 -10.00 -4.38
CA SER A 81 -5.00 -9.45 -5.05
C SER A 81 -5.07 -7.94 -5.14
N ASP A 82 -3.91 -7.28 -5.20
CA ASP A 82 -3.84 -5.83 -5.43
C ASP A 82 -4.51 -5.42 -6.75
N GLN A 83 -4.39 -6.26 -7.79
CA GLN A 83 -5.03 -6.02 -9.07
C GLN A 83 -6.56 -6.08 -8.96
N TYR A 84 -7.09 -7.05 -8.21
CA TYR A 84 -8.52 -7.14 -7.94
C TYR A 84 -9.02 -5.90 -7.19
N LEU A 85 -8.28 -5.46 -6.16
CA LEU A 85 -8.62 -4.25 -5.40
C LEU A 85 -8.58 -3.00 -6.30
N PHE A 86 -7.59 -2.90 -7.18
CA PHE A 86 -7.50 -1.80 -8.13
C PHE A 86 -8.69 -1.78 -9.08
N GLU A 87 -9.02 -2.92 -9.68
CA GLU A 87 -10.12 -3.05 -10.63
C GLU A 87 -11.47 -2.74 -10.01
N ILE A 88 -11.78 -3.32 -8.84
CA ILE A 88 -13.06 -3.08 -8.16
C ILE A 88 -13.20 -1.62 -7.69
N ILE A 89 -12.11 -0.96 -7.26
CA ILE A 89 -12.15 0.45 -6.86
C ILE A 89 -12.29 1.35 -8.10
N LYS A 90 -11.52 1.08 -9.16
CA LYS A 90 -11.50 1.90 -10.36
C LYS A 90 -12.80 1.82 -11.12
N GLU A 91 -13.22 0.59 -11.43
CA GLU A 91 -14.33 0.29 -12.35
C GLU A 91 -15.65 -0.01 -11.63
N GLY A 92 -15.61 -0.16 -10.30
CA GLY A 92 -16.77 -0.44 -9.47
C GLY A 92 -17.07 -1.94 -9.34
N GLY A 93 -18.09 -2.27 -8.54
CA GLY A 93 -18.40 -3.65 -8.20
C GLY A 93 -18.82 -4.52 -9.39
N GLU A 94 -19.56 -3.96 -10.35
CA GLU A 94 -20.08 -4.68 -11.50
C GLU A 94 -18.97 -5.26 -12.40
N ALA A 95 -17.84 -4.54 -12.53
CA ALA A 95 -16.70 -4.97 -13.35
C ALA A 95 -16.10 -6.31 -12.91
N VAL A 96 -16.22 -6.65 -11.62
CA VAL A 96 -15.71 -7.89 -11.03
C VAL A 96 -16.84 -8.83 -10.59
N GLY A 97 -18.03 -8.70 -11.19
CA GLY A 97 -19.18 -9.56 -10.91
C GLY A 97 -19.81 -9.35 -9.53
N LYS A 98 -19.64 -8.16 -8.94
CA LYS A 98 -20.27 -7.74 -7.68
C LYS A 98 -21.40 -6.74 -7.96
N THR A 99 -21.99 -6.23 -6.88
CA THR A 99 -23.09 -5.26 -6.95
C THR A 99 -22.69 -3.96 -7.62
N ARG A 100 -23.55 -3.42 -8.48
CA ARG A 100 -23.46 -2.05 -9.02
C ARG A 100 -23.58 -0.94 -7.97
N LEU A 101 -23.95 -1.29 -6.73
CA LEU A 101 -24.03 -0.33 -5.62
C LEU A 101 -22.66 0.15 -5.15
N MET A 102 -21.58 -0.55 -5.48
CA MET A 102 -20.21 -0.04 -5.33
C MET A 102 -19.83 0.72 -6.60
N PRO A 103 -19.82 2.07 -6.59
CA PRO A 103 -19.60 2.87 -7.77
C PRO A 103 -18.12 2.85 -8.21
N ALA A 104 -17.90 3.14 -9.50
CA ALA A 104 -16.57 3.30 -10.08
C ALA A 104 -15.89 4.59 -9.57
N ALA A 105 -14.90 4.45 -8.70
CA ALA A 105 -14.18 5.59 -8.15
C ALA A 105 -13.19 6.20 -9.15
N GLY A 106 -12.86 5.49 -10.24
CA GLY A 106 -12.03 5.99 -11.35
C GLY A 106 -12.63 7.21 -12.07
N ARG A 107 -13.90 7.54 -11.82
CA ARG A 107 -14.54 8.77 -12.32
C ARG A 107 -14.13 10.03 -11.54
N VAL A 108 -13.64 9.85 -10.31
CA VAL A 108 -13.28 10.94 -9.38
C VAL A 108 -11.85 10.85 -8.85
N MET A 109 -11.19 9.69 -8.99
CA MET A 109 -9.80 9.45 -8.60
C MET A 109 -8.99 8.92 -9.78
N ASN A 110 -7.73 9.34 -9.87
CA ASN A 110 -6.77 8.77 -10.83
C ASN A 110 -6.12 7.49 -10.27
N ASP A 111 -5.37 6.78 -11.12
CA ASP A 111 -4.74 5.50 -10.76
C ASP A 111 -3.81 5.61 -9.55
N GLY A 112 -3.06 6.71 -9.41
CA GLY A 112 -2.18 6.93 -8.26
C GLY A 112 -2.95 7.07 -6.94
N ALA A 113 -4.06 7.82 -6.96
CA ALA A 113 -4.96 7.94 -5.81
C ALA A 113 -5.59 6.60 -5.43
N ILE A 114 -5.93 5.77 -6.41
CA ILE A 114 -6.44 4.41 -6.16
C ILE A 114 -5.37 3.54 -5.49
N TRP A 115 -4.12 3.61 -5.96
CA TRP A 115 -3.01 2.89 -5.31
C TRP A 115 -2.73 3.37 -3.89
N ASP A 116 -2.84 4.68 -3.61
CA ASP A 116 -2.76 5.23 -2.27
C ASP A 116 -3.85 4.59 -1.37
N VAL A 117 -5.10 4.53 -1.84
CA VAL A 117 -6.20 3.86 -1.11
C VAL A 117 -5.89 2.39 -0.84
N ILE A 118 -5.37 1.65 -1.82
CA ILE A 118 -4.99 0.24 -1.64
C ILE A 118 -3.90 0.12 -0.57
N ALA A 119 -2.90 0.99 -0.57
CA ALA A 119 -1.85 1.01 0.46
C ALA A 119 -2.45 1.23 1.86
N TYR A 120 -3.46 2.11 1.98
CA TYR A 120 -4.20 2.27 3.24
C TYR A 120 -4.96 1.01 3.64
N LEU A 121 -5.68 0.36 2.72
CA LEU A 121 -6.40 -0.89 3.00
C LEU A 121 -5.44 -2.00 3.48
N ARG A 122 -4.26 -2.11 2.87
CA ARG A 122 -3.20 -3.03 3.31
C ARG A 122 -2.62 -2.66 4.68
N SER A 123 -2.68 -1.40 5.08
CA SER A 123 -2.27 -0.97 6.43
C SER A 123 -3.28 -1.35 7.52
N LEU A 124 -4.58 -1.48 7.17
CA LEU A 124 -5.64 -1.82 8.13
C LEU A 124 -5.48 -3.25 8.65
N SER A 125 -5.22 -4.21 7.75
CA SER A 125 -5.01 -5.61 8.12
C SER A 125 -3.81 -5.79 9.05
N ARG A 126 -2.74 -5.00 8.86
CA ARG A 126 -1.55 -5.02 9.74
C ARG A 126 -1.83 -4.48 11.15
N ARG A 127 -2.77 -3.53 11.30
CA ARG A 127 -3.16 -2.99 12.61
C ARG A 127 -4.00 -3.96 13.44
N VAL A 128 -4.82 -4.81 12.80
CA VAL A 128 -5.67 -5.78 13.50
C VAL A 128 -4.88 -6.97 14.05
N GLU A 129 -3.76 -7.32 13.41
CA GLU A 129 -2.84 -8.37 13.89
C GLU A 129 -2.13 -7.95 15.21
N ALA A 130 -2.00 -6.65 15.49
CA ALA A 130 -1.61 -6.15 16.79
C ALA A 130 -2.82 -6.13 17.74
N PRO A 131 -2.72 -6.63 18.98
CA PRO A 131 -3.86 -6.74 19.88
C PRO A 131 -4.47 -5.36 20.16
N ARG A 132 -5.72 -5.15 19.72
CA ARG A 132 -6.49 -3.94 20.01
C ARG A 132 -6.81 -3.89 21.51
N LYS A 133 -6.24 -2.93 22.24
CA LYS A 133 -6.88 -2.47 23.48
C LYS A 133 -8.20 -1.82 23.08
N GLN A 134 -9.31 -2.49 23.35
CA GLN A 134 -10.62 -1.84 23.35
C GLN A 134 -10.61 -0.82 24.49
N GLU A 135 -10.53 0.45 24.15
CA GLU A 135 -10.86 1.52 25.08
C GLU A 135 -12.36 1.44 25.37
N ARG A 136 -12.66 1.37 26.66
CA ARG A 136 -13.93 0.97 27.26
C ARG A 136 -14.72 2.18 27.71
#